data_AF-A0A0D3DPI2-F1
#
_entry.id   AF-A0A0D3DPI2-F1
#
_cell.length_a   1.000
_cell.length_b   1.000
_cell.length_c   1.000
_cell.angle_alpha   90.00
_cell.angle_beta   90.00
_cell.angle_gamma   90.00
#
_symmetry.space_group_name_H-M   'P 1'
#
loop_
_entity.id
_entity.type
_entity.pdbx_description
1 polymer ?
#
loop_
_entity_poly.entity_id
_entity_poly.type
_entity_poly.pdbx_seq_one_letter_code
_entity_poly.pdbx_strand_id
1 'polypeptide(L)'
;MWHALASKSPKRLLEEKLISLLESCKTQKHLLQIQSQALAHGLEDNDYVGPRIISTCCRVARIDHARQVFDGMPQPTVSIYNAMLNGYTQNDMYNDLLLLFKRMRRNDVMPNWFTLPVVLKACVMVKELRQGEELQCFSIKTGFRSNPYVGTKLIELYSCAGVLASANKVFCEMAERNVVTWTSMINGYILNKDLVSARRFFDLSPERDTVLWNTMVAGYIQTGNMMEEARSLFDLMPCKDIMSWNTVLEGYANSGDVEACERVFEEMPERNVFSWNGLIKGYTQSGRLDKVLGCFKRMVDEDKVVPNDATLTSVLSACAKLGAYEFGKRVHKHGEGLGYDKVNVNFMNALVDMYAKCGAIEMAMEVFNTIKRRDLISWNTVINGLASHGHGTEALVLFREMRTCGVRPDKITFVGVLCACRHMGLVEDGLAYYNSMFTDYSITPQIEHCGCMVDLLSRAGLLTQAVEFINKMPVEADAVIWATLLGASKVYKKVEVGELALGELVKLEPRNPANFVMLSNIYGDLGRFDDAARLKVAMRDTGYKKEAGVSWIETDDGLVKFYSSGEKHRRTEELQRILRELRNFSILLDDEEEELQEHLI
;
A
#
# COMPACT_ATOMS: atom_id res chain seq x y z
N MET A 1 -27.76 30.06 57.57
CA MET A 1 -26.33 30.21 57.86
C MET A 1 -25.57 30.16 56.54
N TRP A 2 -25.49 31.33 55.90
CA TRP A 2 -24.88 31.57 54.60
C TRP A 2 -23.39 31.85 54.80
N HIS A 3 -22.57 30.81 54.86
CA HIS A 3 -21.11 30.96 54.82
C HIS A 3 -20.50 29.84 53.98
N ALA A 4 -20.21 30.15 52.70
CA ALA A 4 -19.06 29.65 51.91
C ALA A 4 -19.29 29.77 50.38
N LEU A 5 -19.81 30.89 49.88
CA LEU A 5 -19.53 31.33 48.51
C LEU A 5 -18.38 32.33 48.58
N ALA A 6 -17.15 31.82 48.75
CA ALA A 6 -15.97 32.62 48.54
C ALA A 6 -15.94 33.05 47.06
N SER A 7 -16.05 34.36 46.80
CA SER A 7 -15.84 34.94 45.48
C SER A 7 -14.50 34.43 44.92
N LYS A 8 -14.53 33.71 43.78
CA LYS A 8 -13.30 33.28 43.10
C LYS A 8 -12.41 34.50 42.88
N SER A 9 -11.12 34.39 43.19
CA SER A 9 -10.18 35.49 42.97
C SER A 9 -10.14 35.88 41.48
N PRO A 10 -9.97 37.17 41.14
CA PRO A 10 -9.91 37.63 39.74
C PRO A 10 -8.87 36.88 38.88
N LYS A 11 -7.77 36.45 39.51
CA LYS A 11 -6.71 35.65 38.89
C LYS A 11 -7.19 34.25 38.45
N ARG A 12 -8.02 33.59 39.26
CA ARG A 12 -8.56 32.25 38.97
C ARG A 12 -9.61 32.27 37.85
N LEU A 13 -10.40 33.34 37.77
CA LEU A 13 -11.33 33.60 36.66
C LEU A 13 -10.59 33.84 35.33
N LEU A 14 -9.46 34.54 35.38
CA LEU A 14 -8.61 34.77 34.21
C LEU A 14 -7.94 33.47 33.73
N GLU A 15 -7.45 32.64 34.65
CA GLU A 15 -6.90 31.30 34.35
C GLU A 15 -7.94 30.39 33.66
N GLU A 16 -9.15 30.28 34.22
CA GLU A 16 -10.25 29.49 33.63
C GLU A 16 -10.61 29.98 32.22
N LYS A 17 -10.64 31.31 32.01
CA LYS A 17 -10.93 31.93 30.71
C LYS A 17 -9.83 31.64 29.69
N LEU A 18 -8.56 31.76 30.06
CA LEU A 18 -7.42 31.46 29.19
C LEU A 18 -7.37 29.97 28.83
N ILE A 19 -7.66 29.07 29.77
CA ILE A 19 -7.72 27.62 29.51
C ILE A 19 -8.81 27.29 28.49
N SER A 20 -10.02 27.85 28.66
CA SER A 20 -11.12 27.66 27.70
C SER A 20 -10.78 28.18 26.29
N LEU A 21 -10.11 29.35 26.22
CA LEU A 21 -9.65 29.90 24.95
C LEU A 21 -8.57 29.03 24.29
N LEU A 22 -7.65 28.43 25.06
CA LEU A 22 -6.65 27.49 24.55
C LEU A 22 -7.26 26.19 24.03
N GLU A 23 -8.27 25.64 24.72
CA GLU A 23 -8.98 24.43 24.30
C GLU A 23 -9.75 24.63 22.98
N SER A 24 -10.34 25.81 22.80
CA SER A 24 -11.05 26.18 21.57
C SER A 24 -10.15 26.69 20.42
N CYS A 25 -8.84 26.84 20.66
CA CYS A 25 -7.91 27.40 19.69
C CYS A 25 -7.67 26.45 18.50
N LYS A 26 -7.86 26.97 17.28
CA LYS A 26 -7.67 26.23 16.01
C LYS A 26 -6.62 26.83 15.08
N THR A 27 -6.12 28.03 15.38
CA THR A 27 -5.20 28.75 14.48
C THR A 27 -3.99 29.29 15.24
N GLN A 28 -2.82 29.28 14.58
CA GLN A 28 -1.57 29.77 15.16
C GLN A 28 -1.66 31.26 15.56
N LYS A 29 -2.40 32.08 14.80
CA LYS A 29 -2.60 33.51 15.11
C LYS A 29 -3.36 33.73 16.43
N HIS A 30 -4.41 32.95 16.67
CA HIS A 30 -5.15 33.02 17.93
C HIS A 30 -4.32 32.51 19.10
N LEU A 31 -3.50 31.47 18.89
CA LEU A 31 -2.56 30.98 19.90
C LEU A 31 -1.57 32.07 20.34
N LEU A 32 -0.96 32.78 19.39
CA LEU A 32 -0.02 33.87 19.69
C LEU A 32 -0.68 35.04 20.45
N GLN A 33 -1.95 35.34 20.16
CA GLN A 33 -2.73 36.34 20.90
C GLN A 33 -3.04 35.90 22.33
N ILE A 34 -3.36 34.62 22.54
CA ILE A 34 -3.62 34.07 23.87
C ILE A 34 -2.32 34.00 24.68
N GLN A 35 -1.20 33.64 24.03
CA GLN A 35 0.13 33.67 24.64
C GLN A 35 0.55 35.08 25.06
N SER A 36 0.38 36.09 24.21
CA SER A 36 0.72 37.47 24.58
C SER A 36 -0.10 37.98 25.78
N GLN A 37 -1.37 37.57 25.89
CA GLN A 37 -2.21 37.83 27.05
C GLN A 37 -1.71 37.07 28.29
N ALA A 38 -1.31 35.80 28.15
CA ALA A 38 -0.75 35.02 29.26
C ALA A 38 0.58 35.63 29.78
N LEU A 39 1.45 36.10 28.87
CA LEU A 39 2.71 36.76 29.19
C LEU A 39 2.49 38.10 29.89
N ALA A 40 1.55 38.92 29.40
CA ALA A 40 1.21 40.21 30.01
C ALA A 40 0.69 40.07 31.46
N HIS A 41 0.10 38.92 31.80
CA HIS A 41 -0.41 38.63 33.13
C HIS A 41 0.53 37.75 33.98
N GLY A 42 1.71 37.39 33.46
CA GLY A 42 2.70 36.56 34.17
C GLY A 42 2.20 35.13 34.47
N LEU A 43 1.36 34.58 33.59
CA LEU A 43 0.72 33.27 33.76
C LEU A 43 1.36 32.16 32.90
N GLU A 44 2.42 32.44 32.15
CA GLU A 44 3.08 31.43 31.31
C GLU A 44 3.77 30.34 32.12
N ASP A 45 4.41 30.69 33.24
CA ASP A 45 5.08 29.75 34.16
C ASP A 45 4.11 29.07 35.14
N ASN A 46 2.80 29.28 34.99
CA ASN A 46 1.80 28.74 35.90
C ASN A 46 1.53 27.26 35.58
N ASP A 47 1.48 26.41 36.62
CA ASP A 47 1.23 24.97 36.55
C ASP A 47 -0.08 24.56 35.86
N TYR A 48 -1.03 25.48 35.72
CA TYR A 48 -2.32 25.24 35.07
C TYR A 48 -2.38 25.75 33.62
N VAL A 49 -1.75 26.89 33.34
CA VAL A 49 -1.85 27.57 32.04
C VAL A 49 -0.68 27.17 31.13
N GLY A 50 0.55 27.08 31.65
CA GLY A 50 1.76 26.71 30.92
C GLY A 50 1.66 25.35 30.20
N PRO A 51 1.27 24.25 30.87
CA PRO A 51 1.10 22.95 30.20
C PRO A 51 0.06 22.98 29.07
N ARG A 52 -1.02 23.77 29.24
CA ARG A 52 -2.09 23.88 28.24
C ARG A 52 -1.66 24.73 27.05
N ILE A 53 -0.86 25.77 27.26
CA ILE A 53 -0.19 26.52 26.20
C ILE A 53 0.69 25.57 25.39
N ILE A 54 1.59 24.82 26.02
CA ILE A 54 2.49 23.88 25.34
C ILE A 54 1.70 22.82 24.57
N SER A 55 0.70 22.18 25.18
CA SER A 55 -0.14 21.18 24.51
C SER A 55 -0.87 21.77 23.29
N THR A 56 -1.30 23.03 23.38
CA THR A 56 -1.95 23.74 22.26
C THR A 56 -0.93 24.11 21.17
N CYS A 57 0.30 24.49 21.55
CA CYS A 57 1.40 24.70 20.60
C CYS A 57 1.75 23.42 19.85
N CYS A 58 1.84 22.27 20.53
CA CYS A 58 2.12 20.98 19.90
C CYS A 58 1.01 20.51 18.95
N ARG A 59 -0.23 20.98 19.16
CA ARG A 59 -1.39 20.63 18.33
C ARG A 59 -1.61 21.59 17.15
N VAL A 60 -1.39 22.89 17.36
CA VAL A 60 -1.82 23.96 16.42
C VAL A 60 -0.64 24.65 15.72
N ALA A 61 0.56 24.60 16.30
CA ALA A 61 1.75 25.27 15.79
C ALA A 61 2.88 24.28 15.49
N ARG A 62 4.03 24.79 15.03
CA ARG A 62 5.26 23.99 14.86
C ARG A 62 5.80 23.57 16.23
N ILE A 63 6.23 22.31 16.35
CA ILE A 63 6.82 21.78 17.58
C ILE A 63 8.05 22.57 18.05
N ASP A 64 8.77 23.21 17.11
CA ASP A 64 9.88 24.12 17.39
C ASP A 64 9.45 25.33 18.24
N HIS A 65 8.25 25.87 17.99
CA HIS A 65 7.69 26.97 18.77
C HIS A 65 7.35 26.52 20.19
N ALA A 66 6.77 25.32 20.34
CA ALA A 66 6.51 24.74 21.65
C ALA A 66 7.81 24.53 22.44
N ARG A 67 8.89 24.12 21.76
CA ARG A 67 10.23 23.96 22.36
C ARG A 67 10.81 25.30 22.80
N GLN A 68 10.70 26.35 21.99
CA GLN A 68 11.14 27.70 22.36
C GLN A 68 10.41 28.22 23.60
N VAL A 69 9.09 28.02 23.66
CA VAL A 69 8.28 28.39 24.83
C VAL A 69 8.72 27.60 26.07
N PHE A 70 8.96 26.29 25.93
CA PHE A 70 9.45 25.45 27.02
C PHE A 70 10.85 25.87 27.50
N ASP A 71 11.77 26.18 26.59
CA ASP A 71 13.14 26.59 26.92
C ASP A 71 13.22 27.98 27.54
N GLY A 72 12.22 28.83 27.29
CA GLY A 72 12.08 30.14 27.93
C GLY A 72 11.61 30.09 29.39
N MET A 73 11.10 28.95 29.87
CA MET A 73 10.61 28.80 31.24
C MET A 73 11.77 28.49 32.22
N PRO A 74 11.98 29.31 33.27
CA PRO A 74 13.15 29.19 34.14
C PRO A 74 13.16 27.96 35.06
N GLN A 75 11.98 27.45 35.46
CA GLN A 75 11.82 26.27 36.33
C GLN A 75 10.60 25.43 35.88
N PRO A 76 10.72 24.59 34.83
CA PRO A 76 9.59 23.81 34.34
C PRO A 76 9.17 22.75 35.37
N THR A 77 7.89 22.72 35.74
CA THR A 77 7.34 21.73 36.66
C THR A 77 7.00 20.41 35.95
N VAL A 78 6.67 19.36 36.72
CA VAL A 78 6.34 18.02 36.18
C VAL A 78 5.19 18.09 35.16
N SER A 79 4.21 18.96 35.36
CA SER A 79 3.07 19.14 34.45
C SER A 79 3.51 19.72 33.09
N ILE A 80 4.45 20.67 33.11
CA ILE A 80 5.02 21.32 31.92
C ILE A 80 5.87 20.32 31.14
N TYR A 81 6.71 19.53 31.81
CA TYR A 81 7.44 18.41 31.18
C TYR A 81 6.48 17.39 30.57
N ASN A 82 5.43 16.97 31.29
CA ASN A 82 4.46 16.00 30.79
C ASN A 82 3.70 16.53 29.56
N ALA A 83 3.37 17.82 29.51
CA ALA A 83 2.75 18.41 28.32
C ALA A 83 3.68 18.35 27.10
N MET A 84 4.97 18.66 27.28
CA MET A 84 5.95 18.60 26.21
C MET A 84 6.24 17.16 25.75
N LEU A 85 6.35 16.20 26.68
CA LEU A 85 6.53 14.77 26.36
C LEU A 85 5.34 14.21 25.58
N ASN A 86 4.11 14.57 25.96
CA ASN A 86 2.91 14.21 25.21
C ASN A 86 2.88 14.87 23.82
N GLY A 87 3.31 16.14 23.74
CA GLY A 87 3.47 16.85 22.48
C GLY A 87 4.44 16.17 21.52
N TYR A 88 5.59 15.70 22.01
CA TYR A 88 6.52 14.90 21.21
C TYR A 88 5.94 13.55 20.81
N THR A 89 5.15 12.92 21.68
CA THR A 89 4.48 11.65 21.35
C THR A 89 3.45 11.82 20.23
N GLN A 90 2.72 12.94 20.20
CA GLN A 90 1.72 13.24 19.16
C GLN A 90 2.35 13.56 17.80
N ASN A 91 3.62 13.96 17.77
CA ASN A 91 4.36 14.32 16.57
C ASN A 91 5.43 13.26 16.20
N ASP A 92 5.36 12.05 16.79
CA ASP A 92 6.28 10.92 16.55
C ASP A 92 7.78 11.22 16.76
N MET A 93 8.13 12.22 17.57
CA MET A 93 9.52 12.61 17.86
C MET A 93 10.07 11.91 19.11
N TYR A 94 10.18 10.59 19.05
CA TYR A 94 10.53 9.77 20.21
C TYR A 94 11.98 9.96 20.71
N ASN A 95 12.93 10.27 19.82
CA ASN A 95 14.33 10.53 20.22
C ASN A 95 14.47 11.81 21.06
N ASP A 96 13.85 12.91 20.60
CA ASP A 96 13.80 14.17 21.33
C ASP A 96 13.08 14.02 22.69
N LEU A 97 12.05 13.17 22.73
CA LEU A 97 11.33 12.84 23.97
C LEU A 97 12.27 12.20 25.01
N LEU A 98 13.07 11.20 24.61
CA LEU A 98 14.01 10.55 25.52
C LEU A 98 15.12 11.51 26.00
N LEU A 99 15.55 12.45 25.15
CA LEU A 99 16.49 13.52 25.53
C LEU A 99 15.86 14.48 26.55
N LEU A 100 14.61 14.89 26.34
CA LEU A 100 13.88 15.74 27.27
C LEU A 100 13.69 15.04 28.62
N PHE A 101 13.41 13.74 28.63
CA PHE A 101 13.31 12.97 29.87
C PHE A 101 14.65 12.91 30.62
N LYS A 102 15.77 12.75 29.92
CA LYS A 102 17.11 12.83 30.54
C LYS A 102 17.36 14.22 31.14
N ARG A 103 16.90 15.30 30.49
CA ARG A 103 16.97 16.67 31.03
C ARG A 103 16.10 16.84 32.28
N MET A 104 14.88 16.31 32.28
CA MET A 104 13.98 16.32 33.46
C MET A 104 14.68 15.71 34.68
N ARG A 105 15.34 14.55 34.50
CA ARG A 105 16.10 13.89 35.58
C ARG A 105 17.35 14.66 36.02
N ARG A 106 18.05 15.34 35.11
CA ARG A 106 19.23 16.17 35.44
C ARG A 106 18.86 17.42 36.23
N ASN A 107 17.65 17.93 36.03
CA ASN A 107 17.12 19.08 36.76
C ASN A 107 16.43 18.68 38.08
N ASP A 108 16.65 17.44 38.56
CA ASP A 108 16.05 16.88 39.78
C ASP A 108 14.51 16.93 39.84
N VAL A 109 13.84 17.03 38.69
CA VAL A 109 12.38 16.99 38.60
C VAL A 109 11.92 15.53 38.56
N MET A 110 11.24 15.07 39.62
CA MET A 110 10.85 13.67 39.76
C MET A 110 9.71 13.28 38.80
N PRO A 111 9.91 12.25 37.95
CA PRO A 111 8.85 11.68 37.13
C PRO A 111 7.73 11.10 37.98
N ASN A 112 6.48 11.29 37.56
CA ASN A 112 5.32 10.69 38.21
C ASN A 112 4.76 9.51 37.38
N TRP A 113 3.69 8.89 37.87
CA TRP A 113 3.05 7.76 37.21
C TRP A 113 2.40 8.09 35.85
N PHE A 114 2.16 9.38 35.53
CA PHE A 114 1.75 9.81 34.19
C PHE A 114 2.93 9.96 33.23
N THR A 115 4.13 10.29 33.74
CA THR A 115 5.35 10.44 32.94
C THR A 115 5.86 9.09 32.42
N LEU A 116 5.88 8.06 33.27
CA LEU A 116 6.52 6.77 32.97
C LEU A 116 5.92 6.04 31.73
N PRO A 117 4.59 5.90 31.56
CA PRO A 117 4.02 5.25 30.39
C PRO A 117 4.38 5.92 29.06
N VAL A 118 4.46 7.26 29.04
CA VAL A 118 4.81 8.05 27.85
C VAL A 118 6.26 7.79 27.44
N VAL A 119 7.17 7.80 28.41
CA VAL A 119 8.60 7.55 28.18
C VAL A 119 8.85 6.08 27.81
N LEU A 120 8.15 5.13 28.46
CA LEU A 120 8.23 3.71 28.10
C LEU A 120 7.74 3.47 26.67
N LYS A 121 6.66 4.13 26.22
CA LYS A 121 6.22 4.09 24.82
C LYS A 121 7.33 4.57 23.88
N ALA A 122 8.01 5.67 24.22
CA ALA A 122 9.15 6.13 23.42
C ALA A 122 10.30 5.12 23.40
N CYS A 123 10.60 4.45 24.52
CA CYS A 123 11.59 3.37 24.56
C CYS A 123 11.20 2.19 23.64
N VAL A 124 9.92 1.82 23.57
CA VAL A 124 9.42 0.80 22.63
C VAL A 124 9.69 1.21 21.19
N MET A 125 9.33 2.45 20.82
CA MET A 125 9.44 2.94 19.44
C MET A 125 10.90 3.10 18.99
N VAL A 126 11.79 3.52 19.89
CA VAL A 126 13.23 3.69 19.62
C VAL A 126 14.02 2.38 19.85
N LYS A 127 13.36 1.34 20.39
CA LYS A 127 13.95 0.03 20.74
C LYS A 127 15.09 0.13 21.77
N GLU A 128 14.99 1.08 22.69
CA GLU A 128 15.96 1.32 23.78
C GLU A 128 15.58 0.53 25.04
N LEU A 129 15.92 -0.77 25.06
CA LEU A 129 15.57 -1.66 26.18
C LEU A 129 16.23 -1.23 27.50
N ARG A 130 17.50 -0.84 27.47
CA ARG A 130 18.27 -0.47 28.66
C ARG A 130 17.62 0.68 29.44
N GLN A 131 17.16 1.70 28.72
CA GLN A 131 16.47 2.82 29.37
C GLN A 131 15.13 2.38 29.98
N GLY A 132 14.46 1.40 29.38
CA GLY A 132 13.25 0.80 29.95
C GLY A 132 13.49 -0.03 31.22
N GLU A 133 14.59 -0.78 31.30
CA GLU A 133 14.99 -1.51 32.51
C GLU A 133 15.33 -0.56 33.67
N GLU A 134 16.01 0.55 33.38
CA GLU A 134 16.26 1.62 34.35
C GLU A 134 14.95 2.22 34.88
N LEU A 135 13.97 2.42 33.99
CA LEU A 135 12.64 2.92 34.36
C LEU A 135 11.84 1.91 35.19
N GLN A 136 11.98 0.61 34.95
CA GLN A 136 11.41 -0.41 35.83
C GLN A 136 12.04 -0.33 37.22
N CYS A 137 13.37 -0.23 37.31
CA CYS A 137 14.04 -0.09 38.61
C CYS A 137 13.58 1.16 39.35
N PHE A 138 13.38 2.26 38.63
CA PHE A 138 12.83 3.50 39.16
C PHE A 138 11.38 3.34 39.65
N SER A 139 10.50 2.66 38.89
CA SER A 139 9.10 2.44 39.27
C SER A 139 8.97 1.57 40.52
N ILE A 140 9.89 0.61 40.71
CA ILE A 140 9.98 -0.20 41.93
C ILE A 140 10.37 0.67 43.13
N LYS A 141 11.41 1.51 43.00
CA LYS A 141 11.90 2.37 44.09
C LYS A 141 10.89 3.44 44.53
N THR A 142 10.07 3.91 43.60
CA THR A 142 9.09 4.99 43.83
C THR A 142 7.69 4.49 44.21
N GLY A 143 7.46 3.18 44.21
CA GLY A 143 6.16 2.60 44.56
C GLY A 143 5.13 2.62 43.43
N PHE A 144 5.48 3.05 42.21
CA PHE A 144 4.58 3.03 41.05
C PHE A 144 4.40 1.64 40.42
N ARG A 145 5.04 0.61 40.98
CA ARG A 145 4.96 -0.79 40.53
C ARG A 145 3.55 -1.38 40.59
N SER A 146 2.73 -0.95 41.55
CA SER A 146 1.34 -1.41 41.68
C SER A 146 0.40 -0.77 40.65
N ASN A 147 0.86 0.25 39.92
CA ASN A 147 0.02 0.97 38.97
C ASN A 147 -0.18 0.15 37.66
N PRO A 148 -1.42 -0.23 37.30
CA PRO A 148 -1.67 -1.03 36.10
C PRO A 148 -1.21 -0.40 34.79
N TYR A 149 -1.22 0.94 34.68
CA TYR A 149 -0.80 1.66 33.48
C TYR A 149 0.71 1.55 33.26
N VAL A 150 1.51 1.64 34.32
CA VAL A 150 2.97 1.47 34.25
C VAL A 150 3.31 0.00 33.98
N GLY A 151 2.66 -0.93 34.67
CA GLY A 151 2.85 -2.37 34.47
C GLY A 151 2.54 -2.84 33.04
N THR A 152 1.41 -2.38 32.48
CA THR A 152 1.01 -2.71 31.10
C THR A 152 2.06 -2.24 30.08
N LYS A 153 2.61 -1.02 30.23
CA LYS A 153 3.64 -0.51 29.32
C LYS A 153 5.00 -1.18 29.49
N LEU A 154 5.34 -1.63 30.69
CA LEU A 154 6.52 -2.46 30.91
C LEU A 154 6.37 -3.85 30.26
N ILE A 155 5.19 -4.48 30.32
CA ILE A 155 4.91 -5.74 29.63
C ILE A 155 5.07 -5.56 28.12
N GLU A 156 4.50 -4.48 27.54
CA GLU A 156 4.63 -4.15 26.12
C GLU A 156 6.11 -3.96 25.71
N LEU A 157 6.88 -3.21 26.50
CA LEU A 157 8.32 -3.01 26.29
C LEU A 157 9.08 -4.33 26.22
N TYR A 158 8.94 -5.17 27.24
CA TYR A 158 9.67 -6.43 27.29
C TYR A 158 9.22 -7.40 26.21
N SER A 159 7.94 -7.39 25.86
CA SER A 159 7.40 -8.22 24.78
C SER A 159 7.94 -7.82 23.41
N CYS A 160 7.99 -6.53 23.10
CA CYS A 160 8.57 -6.01 21.86
C CYS A 160 10.09 -6.22 21.78
N ALA A 161 10.77 -6.28 22.92
CA ALA A 161 12.20 -6.60 23.01
C ALA A 161 12.50 -8.10 23.00
N GLY A 162 11.48 -8.97 23.01
CA GLY A 162 11.63 -10.42 23.03
C GLY A 162 12.02 -11.04 24.38
N VAL A 163 12.00 -10.26 25.47
CA VAL A 163 12.37 -10.73 26.82
C VAL A 163 11.13 -11.12 27.61
N LEU A 164 10.47 -12.20 27.19
CA LEU A 164 9.20 -12.66 27.80
C LEU A 164 9.32 -13.03 29.28
N ALA A 165 10.49 -13.44 29.75
CA ALA A 165 10.71 -13.74 31.18
C ALA A 165 10.52 -12.49 32.05
N SER A 166 11.03 -11.34 31.59
CA SER A 166 10.86 -10.06 32.28
C SER A 166 9.43 -9.55 32.21
N ALA A 167 8.76 -9.72 31.06
CA ALA A 167 7.33 -9.41 30.92
C ALA A 167 6.47 -10.24 31.90
N ASN A 168 6.71 -11.55 31.98
CA ASN A 168 6.05 -12.44 32.93
C ASN A 168 6.28 -12.03 34.38
N LYS A 169 7.53 -11.68 34.71
CA LYS A 169 7.88 -11.22 36.06
C LYS A 169 7.08 -9.96 36.41
N VAL A 170 7.04 -8.96 35.53
CA VAL A 170 6.23 -7.76 35.73
C VAL A 170 4.77 -8.14 35.95
N PHE A 171 4.19 -8.98 35.08
CA PHE A 171 2.80 -9.42 35.16
C PHE A 171 2.47 -10.14 36.49
N CYS A 172 3.33 -11.08 36.91
CA CYS A 172 3.15 -11.82 38.17
C CYS A 172 3.22 -10.90 39.40
N GLU A 173 4.01 -9.85 39.33
CA GLU A 173 4.24 -8.90 40.41
C GLU A 173 3.17 -7.80 40.52
N MET A 174 2.23 -7.71 39.56
CA MET A 174 1.12 -6.74 39.61
C MET A 174 0.09 -7.13 40.68
N ALA A 175 -0.31 -6.15 41.51
CA ALA A 175 -1.32 -6.34 42.55
C ALA A 175 -2.73 -6.45 41.97
N GLU A 176 -3.03 -5.64 40.94
CA GLU A 176 -4.30 -5.67 40.20
C GLU A 176 -4.02 -5.97 38.73
N ARG A 177 -4.68 -7.01 38.21
CA ARG A 177 -4.58 -7.43 36.81
C ARG A 177 -5.95 -7.27 36.16
N ASN A 178 -6.14 -6.18 35.44
CA ASN A 178 -7.35 -5.94 34.66
C ASN A 178 -7.24 -6.57 33.26
N VAL A 179 -8.34 -6.59 32.51
CA VAL A 179 -8.37 -7.22 31.17
C VAL A 179 -7.28 -6.69 30.24
N VAL A 180 -6.95 -5.39 30.30
CA VAL A 180 -5.88 -4.76 29.50
C VAL A 180 -4.50 -5.37 29.77
N THR A 181 -4.18 -5.70 31.02
CA THR A 181 -2.91 -6.34 31.38
C THR A 181 -2.81 -7.77 30.84
N TRP A 182 -3.90 -8.53 30.87
CA TRP A 182 -4.00 -9.87 30.28
C TRP A 182 -3.84 -9.80 28.75
N THR A 183 -4.56 -8.88 28.10
CA THR A 183 -4.45 -8.65 26.65
C THR A 183 -3.02 -8.30 26.24
N SER A 184 -2.35 -7.44 27.02
CA SER A 184 -0.96 -7.06 26.74
C SER A 184 0.02 -8.22 26.90
N MET A 185 -0.19 -9.09 27.89
CA MET A 185 0.62 -10.30 28.07
C MET A 185 0.41 -11.31 26.94
N ILE A 186 -0.83 -11.54 26.55
CA ILE A 186 -1.20 -12.47 25.45
C ILE A 186 -0.67 -11.96 24.11
N ASN A 187 -0.85 -10.66 23.82
CA ASN A 187 -0.26 -10.04 22.64
C ASN A 187 1.28 -10.17 22.65
N GLY A 188 1.90 -10.05 23.82
CA GLY A 188 3.34 -10.25 23.95
C GLY A 188 3.81 -11.64 23.56
N TYR A 189 3.08 -12.68 23.96
CA TYR A 189 3.35 -14.06 23.53
C TYR A 189 3.09 -14.27 22.03
N ILE A 190 2.01 -13.70 21.48
CA ILE A 190 1.69 -13.74 20.05
C ILE A 190 2.82 -13.12 19.21
N LEU A 191 3.31 -11.93 19.58
CA LEU A 191 4.41 -11.25 18.90
C LEU A 191 5.71 -12.09 18.86
N ASN A 192 5.92 -12.90 19.89
CA ASN A 192 7.06 -13.81 20.02
C ASN A 192 6.78 -15.22 19.47
N LYS A 193 5.66 -15.41 18.75
CA LYS A 193 5.23 -16.67 18.11
C LYS A 193 5.00 -17.84 19.08
N ASP A 194 4.78 -17.58 20.37
CA ASP A 194 4.41 -18.60 21.36
C ASP A 194 2.89 -18.59 21.61
N LEU A 195 2.16 -19.20 20.67
CA LEU A 195 0.70 -19.30 20.76
C LEU A 195 0.21 -20.25 21.87
N VAL A 196 1.04 -21.20 22.30
CA VAL A 196 0.66 -22.17 23.34
C VAL A 196 0.55 -21.44 24.69
N SER A 197 1.55 -20.64 25.02
CA SER A 197 1.50 -19.81 26.22
C SER A 197 0.41 -18.74 26.10
N ALA A 198 0.26 -18.09 24.94
CA ALA A 198 -0.83 -17.14 24.70
C ALA A 198 -2.21 -17.75 24.98
N ARG A 199 -2.46 -18.97 24.46
CA ARG A 199 -3.71 -19.70 24.68
C ARG A 199 -3.92 -20.06 26.15
N ARG A 200 -2.87 -20.50 26.84
CA ARG A 200 -2.95 -20.80 28.27
C ARG A 200 -3.31 -19.57 29.09
N PHE A 201 -2.71 -18.42 28.81
CA PHE A 201 -3.06 -17.17 29.49
C PHE A 201 -4.50 -16.74 29.17
N PHE A 202 -4.96 -16.94 27.93
CA PHE A 202 -6.34 -16.69 27.53
C PHE A 202 -7.33 -17.57 28.32
N ASP A 203 -7.03 -18.85 28.50
CA ASP A 203 -7.86 -19.78 29.26
C ASP A 203 -7.80 -19.52 30.79
N LEU A 204 -6.72 -18.92 31.30
CA LEU A 204 -6.59 -18.51 32.70
C LEU A 204 -7.24 -17.16 33.03
N SER A 205 -7.57 -16.33 32.02
CA SER A 205 -8.16 -15.01 32.25
C SER A 205 -9.52 -15.12 32.96
N PRO A 206 -9.72 -14.45 34.11
CA PRO A 206 -11.00 -14.48 34.84
C PRO A 206 -12.15 -13.85 34.05
N GLU A 207 -11.87 -12.75 33.37
CA GLU A 207 -12.80 -12.00 32.52
C GLU A 207 -12.23 -11.91 31.11
N ARG A 208 -13.09 -12.04 30.10
CA ARG A 208 -12.71 -11.97 28.69
C ARG A 208 -13.66 -11.01 27.99
N ASP A 209 -13.19 -9.80 27.75
CA ASP A 209 -13.90 -8.84 26.91
C ASP A 209 -13.66 -9.14 25.42
N THR A 210 -14.44 -8.50 24.55
CA THR A 210 -14.33 -8.67 23.10
C THR A 210 -12.93 -8.37 22.57
N VAL A 211 -12.20 -7.43 23.20
CA VAL A 211 -10.83 -7.06 22.82
C VAL A 211 -9.87 -8.23 23.01
N LEU A 212 -9.98 -8.93 24.15
CA LEU A 212 -9.13 -10.08 24.44
C LEU A 212 -9.41 -11.25 23.48
N TRP A 213 -10.68 -11.52 23.16
CA TRP A 213 -11.06 -12.49 22.13
C TRP A 213 -10.48 -12.13 20.75
N ASN A 214 -10.67 -10.88 20.31
CA ASN A 214 -10.14 -10.38 19.04
C ASN A 214 -8.61 -10.51 18.96
N THR A 215 -7.91 -10.24 20.07
CA THR A 215 -6.45 -10.38 20.15
C THR A 215 -6.00 -11.82 19.94
N MET A 216 -6.70 -12.79 20.55
CA MET A 216 -6.39 -14.20 20.39
C MET A 216 -6.69 -14.70 18.97
N VAL A 217 -7.86 -14.33 18.41
CA VAL A 217 -8.22 -14.66 17.01
C VAL A 217 -7.20 -14.07 16.03
N ALA A 218 -6.82 -12.80 16.19
CA ALA A 218 -5.80 -12.16 15.37
C ALA A 218 -4.44 -12.87 15.48
N GLY A 219 -4.05 -13.33 16.67
CA GLY A 219 -2.81 -14.08 16.87
C GLY A 219 -2.76 -15.40 16.10
N TYR A 220 -3.87 -16.14 16.08
CA TYR A 220 -3.97 -17.36 15.26
C TYR A 220 -3.85 -17.05 13.77
N ILE A 221 -4.52 -16.00 13.29
CA ILE A 221 -4.49 -15.57 11.89
C ILE A 221 -3.08 -15.15 11.46
N GLN A 222 -2.37 -14.37 12.27
CA GLN A 222 -1.01 -13.89 11.97
C GLN A 222 0.01 -15.03 11.81
N THR A 223 -0.27 -16.20 12.39
CA THR A 223 0.63 -17.37 12.30
C THR A 223 0.45 -18.15 10.99
N GLY A 224 -0.47 -17.73 10.12
CA GLY A 224 -0.62 -18.17 8.73
C GLY A 224 -1.24 -19.55 8.52
N ASN A 225 -1.07 -20.48 9.47
CA ASN A 225 -1.50 -21.89 9.34
C ASN A 225 -2.64 -22.30 10.28
N MET A 226 -3.25 -21.37 11.02
CA MET A 226 -4.23 -21.69 12.08
C MET A 226 -5.59 -21.01 11.87
N MET A 227 -6.06 -20.96 10.62
CA MET A 227 -7.32 -20.30 10.30
C MET A 227 -8.54 -21.07 10.84
N GLU A 228 -8.48 -22.39 10.89
CA GLU A 228 -9.55 -23.23 11.45
C GLU A 228 -9.69 -23.03 12.96
N GLU A 229 -8.58 -22.95 13.69
CA GLU A 229 -8.57 -22.66 15.13
C GLU A 229 -9.04 -21.22 15.40
N ALA A 230 -8.65 -20.26 14.56
CA ALA A 230 -9.16 -18.89 14.61
C ALA A 230 -10.68 -18.87 14.43
N ARG A 231 -11.22 -19.62 13.46
CA ARG A 231 -12.67 -19.72 13.21
C ARG A 231 -13.39 -20.40 14.38
N SER A 232 -12.86 -21.50 14.89
CA SER A 232 -13.41 -22.19 16.07
C SER A 232 -13.49 -21.24 17.27
N LEU A 233 -12.43 -20.49 17.54
CA LEU A 233 -12.42 -19.54 18.65
C LEU A 233 -13.40 -18.38 18.42
N PHE A 234 -13.48 -17.88 17.19
CA PHE A 234 -14.44 -16.85 16.81
C PHE A 234 -15.88 -17.31 17.03
N ASP A 235 -16.23 -18.53 16.62
CA ASP A 235 -17.60 -19.05 16.78
C ASP A 235 -17.99 -19.14 18.26
N LEU A 236 -17.05 -19.48 19.15
CA LEU A 236 -17.23 -19.51 20.61
C LEU A 236 -17.40 -18.13 21.26
N MET A 237 -17.13 -17.03 20.56
CA MET A 237 -17.24 -15.68 21.12
C MET A 237 -18.69 -15.36 21.54
N PRO A 238 -18.95 -14.99 22.81
CA PRO A 238 -20.28 -14.65 23.28
C PRO A 238 -20.89 -13.43 22.59
N CYS A 239 -20.06 -12.42 22.36
CA CYS A 239 -20.42 -11.19 21.66
C CYS A 239 -19.38 -10.93 20.56
N LYS A 240 -19.84 -10.67 19.33
CA LYS A 240 -19.01 -10.37 18.17
C LYS A 240 -19.27 -8.94 17.76
N ASP A 241 -18.25 -8.08 17.83
CA ASP A 241 -18.35 -6.72 17.32
C ASP A 241 -17.86 -6.66 15.86
N ILE A 242 -18.01 -5.50 15.21
CA ILE A 242 -17.58 -5.34 13.82
C ILE A 242 -16.07 -5.61 13.64
N MET A 243 -15.26 -5.40 14.69
CA MET A 243 -13.84 -5.71 14.66
C MET A 243 -13.62 -7.21 14.68
N SER A 244 -14.35 -7.98 15.48
CA SER A 244 -14.30 -9.45 15.49
C SER A 244 -14.51 -10.01 14.07
N TRP A 245 -15.54 -9.51 13.38
CA TRP A 245 -15.84 -9.92 11.99
C TRP A 245 -14.74 -9.49 11.02
N ASN A 246 -14.30 -8.23 11.09
CA ASN A 246 -13.25 -7.71 10.21
C ASN A 246 -11.92 -8.44 10.40
N THR A 247 -11.57 -8.86 11.61
CA THR A 247 -10.35 -9.65 11.90
C THR A 247 -10.38 -10.98 11.17
N VAL A 248 -11.48 -11.73 11.26
CA VAL A 248 -11.63 -13.03 10.57
C VAL A 248 -11.68 -12.85 9.05
N LEU A 249 -12.38 -11.83 8.57
CA LEU A 249 -12.45 -11.48 7.16
C LEU A 249 -11.06 -11.18 6.58
N GLU A 250 -10.24 -10.40 7.29
CA GLU A 250 -8.86 -10.12 6.89
C GLU A 250 -8.00 -11.39 6.90
N GLY A 251 -8.21 -12.30 7.85
CA GLY A 251 -7.54 -13.60 7.88
C GLY A 251 -7.83 -14.44 6.63
N TYR A 252 -9.10 -14.56 6.25
CA TYR A 252 -9.46 -15.27 5.02
C TYR A 252 -8.91 -14.57 3.77
N ALA A 253 -9.01 -13.23 3.69
CA ALA A 253 -8.43 -12.47 2.59
C ALA A 253 -6.93 -12.76 2.43
N ASN A 254 -6.15 -12.69 3.52
CA ASN A 254 -4.71 -12.96 3.51
C ASN A 254 -4.36 -14.42 3.16
N SER A 255 -5.21 -15.38 3.52
CA SER A 255 -5.03 -16.80 3.17
C SER A 255 -5.34 -17.12 1.71
N GLY A 256 -6.02 -16.23 1.00
CA GLY A 256 -6.48 -16.45 -0.38
C GLY A 256 -7.77 -17.26 -0.51
N ASP A 257 -8.38 -17.72 0.60
CA ASP A 257 -9.70 -18.37 0.59
C ASP A 257 -10.80 -17.32 0.46
N VAL A 258 -11.11 -16.99 -0.79
CA VAL A 258 -12.13 -15.99 -1.13
C VAL A 258 -13.54 -16.49 -0.87
N GLU A 259 -13.80 -17.79 -0.98
CA GLU A 259 -15.14 -18.33 -0.73
C GLU A 259 -15.51 -18.21 0.75
N ALA A 260 -14.56 -18.51 1.65
CA ALA A 260 -14.75 -18.27 3.08
C ALA A 260 -14.88 -16.77 3.40
N CYS A 261 -14.09 -15.92 2.75
CA CYS A 261 -14.18 -14.47 2.87
C CYS A 261 -15.58 -13.95 2.50
N GLU A 262 -16.14 -14.42 1.36
CA GLU A 262 -17.51 -14.09 0.93
C GLU A 262 -18.57 -14.56 1.96
N ARG A 263 -18.48 -15.81 2.43
CA ARG A 263 -19.42 -16.35 3.42
C ARG A 263 -19.43 -15.51 4.71
N VAL A 264 -18.24 -15.22 5.24
CA VAL A 264 -18.12 -14.41 6.47
C VAL A 264 -18.68 -13.02 6.25
N PHE A 265 -18.41 -12.39 5.10
CA PHE A 265 -18.94 -11.07 4.77
C PHE A 265 -20.48 -11.04 4.69
N GLU A 266 -21.08 -12.09 4.13
CA GLU A 266 -22.54 -12.21 4.05
C GLU A 266 -23.19 -12.53 5.41
N GLU A 267 -22.46 -13.18 6.34
CA GLU A 267 -22.89 -13.40 7.73
C GLU A 267 -22.83 -12.12 8.59
N MET A 268 -22.12 -11.07 8.17
CA MET A 268 -21.94 -9.84 8.96
C MET A 268 -23.25 -9.06 9.13
N PRO A 269 -23.69 -8.78 10.38
CA PRO A 269 -24.91 -7.98 10.63
C PRO A 269 -24.76 -6.51 10.23
N GLU A 270 -23.57 -5.94 10.45
CA GLU A 270 -23.22 -4.57 10.11
C GLU A 270 -21.89 -4.55 9.38
N ARG A 271 -21.79 -3.71 8.35
CA ARG A 271 -20.60 -3.58 7.50
C ARG A 271 -20.13 -2.15 7.49
N ASN A 272 -18.82 -1.97 7.56
CA ASN A 272 -18.19 -0.65 7.43
C ASN A 272 -17.15 -0.66 6.30
N VAL A 273 -16.48 0.48 6.10
CA VAL A 273 -15.44 0.61 5.07
C VAL A 273 -14.33 -0.45 5.20
N PHE A 274 -14.02 -0.89 6.43
CA PHE A 274 -13.00 -1.92 6.66
C PHE A 274 -13.49 -3.31 6.24
N SER A 275 -14.77 -3.64 6.48
CA SER A 275 -15.39 -4.88 5.99
C SER A 275 -15.31 -4.96 4.46
N TRP A 276 -15.69 -3.87 3.78
CA TRP A 276 -15.63 -3.78 2.33
C TRP A 276 -14.20 -3.86 1.78
N ASN A 277 -13.25 -3.19 2.43
CA ASN A 277 -11.84 -3.25 2.06
C ASN A 277 -11.24 -4.65 2.23
N GLY A 278 -11.63 -5.38 3.28
CA GLY A 278 -11.24 -6.77 3.48
C GLY A 278 -11.71 -7.67 2.34
N LEU A 279 -12.97 -7.54 1.92
CA LEU A 279 -13.54 -8.27 0.79
C LEU A 279 -12.85 -7.92 -0.54
N ILE A 280 -12.67 -6.62 -0.83
CA ILE A 280 -11.97 -6.14 -2.04
C ILE A 280 -10.53 -6.65 -2.09
N LYS A 281 -9.83 -6.68 -0.95
CA LYS A 281 -8.48 -7.23 -0.83
C LYS A 281 -8.45 -8.72 -1.18
N GLY A 282 -9.37 -9.51 -0.63
CA GLY A 282 -9.50 -10.94 -0.94
C GLY A 282 -9.71 -11.19 -2.45
N TYR A 283 -10.60 -10.43 -3.09
CA TYR A 283 -10.78 -10.53 -4.55
C TYR A 283 -9.55 -10.11 -5.35
N THR A 284 -8.86 -9.07 -4.92
CA THR A 284 -7.65 -8.58 -5.59
C THR A 284 -6.51 -9.61 -5.52
N GLN A 285 -6.34 -10.27 -4.36
CA GLN A 285 -5.30 -11.28 -4.15
C GLN A 285 -5.58 -12.60 -4.90
N SER A 286 -6.84 -12.98 -5.05
CA SER A 286 -7.24 -14.16 -5.85
C SER A 286 -7.32 -13.91 -7.36
N GLY A 287 -7.06 -12.68 -7.82
CA GLY A 287 -7.16 -12.31 -9.24
C GLY A 287 -8.58 -12.20 -9.78
N ARG A 288 -9.61 -12.23 -8.93
CA ARG A 288 -11.05 -12.08 -9.29
C ARG A 288 -11.42 -10.60 -9.41
N LEU A 289 -10.76 -9.89 -10.31
CA LEU A 289 -10.86 -8.44 -10.45
C LEU A 289 -12.25 -7.97 -10.90
N ASP A 290 -13.00 -8.81 -11.61
CA ASP A 290 -14.39 -8.56 -12.01
C ASP A 290 -15.29 -8.35 -10.80
N LYS A 291 -15.10 -9.17 -9.76
CA LYS A 291 -15.86 -9.06 -8.50
C LYS A 291 -15.49 -7.83 -7.68
N VAL A 292 -14.27 -7.29 -7.83
CA VAL A 292 -13.86 -6.03 -7.17
C VAL A 292 -14.76 -4.87 -7.60
N LEU A 293 -15.03 -4.75 -8.92
CA LEU A 293 -15.87 -3.70 -9.47
C LEU A 293 -17.32 -3.82 -8.99
N GLY A 294 -17.84 -5.05 -8.96
CA GLY A 294 -19.16 -5.35 -8.40
C GLY A 294 -19.28 -5.00 -6.92
N CYS A 295 -18.25 -5.26 -6.12
CA CYS A 295 -18.22 -4.89 -4.70
C CYS A 295 -18.21 -3.38 -4.49
N PHE A 296 -17.44 -2.63 -5.28
CA PHE A 296 -17.46 -1.17 -5.20
C PHE A 296 -18.85 -0.61 -5.53
N LYS A 297 -19.51 -1.18 -6.55
CA LYS A 297 -20.89 -0.81 -6.90
C LYS A 297 -21.85 -1.08 -5.73
N ARG A 298 -21.83 -2.28 -5.16
CA ARG A 298 -22.66 -2.62 -3.97
C ARG A 298 -22.39 -1.69 -2.79
N MET A 299 -21.10 -1.43 -2.49
CA MET A 299 -20.68 -0.55 -1.41
C MET A 299 -21.25 0.87 -1.53
N VAL A 300 -21.16 1.46 -2.73
CA VAL A 300 -21.57 2.86 -2.98
C VAL A 300 -23.07 2.98 -3.25
N ASP A 301 -23.64 2.06 -4.03
CA ASP A 301 -25.03 2.15 -4.50
C ASP A 301 -26.02 1.56 -3.51
N GLU A 302 -25.73 0.40 -2.91
CA GLU A 302 -26.65 -0.34 -2.03
C GLU A 302 -26.45 0.06 -0.57
N ASP A 303 -25.24 -0.15 -0.04
CA ASP A 303 -24.95 0.04 1.39
C ASP A 303 -24.60 1.49 1.76
N LYS A 304 -24.47 2.39 0.77
CA LYS A 304 -24.18 3.82 0.94
C LYS A 304 -22.94 4.10 1.80
N VAL A 305 -21.95 3.21 1.77
CA VAL A 305 -20.70 3.34 2.52
C VAL A 305 -19.71 4.17 1.70
N VAL A 306 -19.21 5.25 2.29
CA VAL A 306 -18.24 6.13 1.62
C VAL A 306 -16.87 5.42 1.50
N PRO A 307 -16.33 5.25 0.28
CA PRO A 307 -15.00 4.68 0.06
C PRO A 307 -13.89 5.53 0.68
N ASN A 308 -12.85 4.86 1.19
CA ASN A 308 -11.62 5.53 1.59
C ASN A 308 -10.56 5.47 0.48
N ASP A 309 -9.41 6.09 0.70
CA ASP A 309 -8.29 6.10 -0.24
C ASP A 309 -7.83 4.68 -0.61
N ALA A 310 -7.71 3.79 0.38
CA ALA A 310 -7.36 2.40 0.15
C ALA A 310 -8.36 1.66 -0.75
N THR A 311 -9.67 1.91 -0.56
CA THR A 311 -10.73 1.37 -1.43
C THR A 311 -10.52 1.87 -2.87
N LEU A 312 -10.41 3.18 -3.07
CA LEU A 312 -10.32 3.80 -4.38
C LEU A 312 -9.06 3.36 -5.14
N THR A 313 -7.91 3.33 -4.48
CA THR A 313 -6.66 2.86 -5.07
C THR A 313 -6.74 1.38 -5.48
N SER A 314 -7.36 0.53 -4.65
CA SER A 314 -7.52 -0.90 -4.97
C SER A 314 -8.44 -1.13 -6.16
N VAL A 315 -9.56 -0.40 -6.22
CA VAL A 315 -10.52 -0.48 -7.34
C VAL A 315 -9.91 0.08 -8.63
N LEU A 316 -9.21 1.21 -8.58
CA LEU A 316 -8.50 1.76 -9.74
C LEU A 316 -7.42 0.79 -10.25
N SER A 317 -6.70 0.12 -9.36
CA SER A 317 -5.74 -0.92 -9.75
C SER A 317 -6.43 -2.11 -10.44
N ALA A 318 -7.62 -2.50 -9.98
CA ALA A 318 -8.42 -3.53 -10.64
C ALA A 318 -8.89 -3.06 -12.04
N CYS A 319 -9.35 -1.81 -12.17
CA CYS A 319 -9.71 -1.23 -13.47
C CYS A 319 -8.51 -1.23 -14.43
N ALA A 320 -7.33 -0.82 -13.95
CA ALA A 320 -6.09 -0.77 -14.73
C ALA A 320 -5.70 -2.14 -15.29
N LYS A 321 -5.85 -3.20 -14.48
CA LYS A 321 -5.54 -4.59 -14.86
C LYS A 321 -6.59 -5.19 -15.80
N LEU A 322 -7.86 -4.77 -15.68
CA LEU A 322 -8.95 -5.23 -16.54
C LEU A 322 -9.09 -4.42 -17.84
N GLY A 323 -8.47 -3.25 -17.92
CA GLY A 323 -8.75 -2.28 -18.98
C GLY A 323 -10.15 -1.66 -18.88
N ALA A 324 -10.75 -1.61 -17.68
CA ALA A 324 -12.12 -1.11 -17.46
C ALA A 324 -12.14 0.42 -17.38
N TYR A 325 -11.95 1.07 -18.53
CA TYR A 325 -11.80 2.51 -18.68
C TYR A 325 -13.02 3.29 -18.16
N GLU A 326 -14.22 2.90 -18.55
CA GLU A 326 -15.45 3.61 -18.17
C GLU A 326 -15.74 3.48 -16.68
N PHE A 327 -15.49 2.30 -16.10
CA PHE A 327 -15.56 2.13 -14.65
C PHE A 327 -14.53 3.01 -13.94
N GLY A 328 -13.29 3.04 -14.42
CA GLY A 328 -12.24 3.91 -13.91
C GLY A 328 -12.61 5.39 -13.89
N LYS A 329 -13.24 5.90 -14.96
CA LYS A 329 -13.77 7.29 -15.00
C LYS A 329 -14.84 7.56 -13.96
N ARG A 330 -15.76 6.60 -13.73
CA ARG A 330 -16.78 6.75 -12.68
C ARG A 330 -16.13 6.84 -11.30
N VAL A 331 -15.12 6.01 -11.04
CA VAL A 331 -14.35 6.05 -9.78
C VAL A 331 -13.58 7.35 -9.64
N HIS A 332 -12.97 7.85 -10.72
CA HIS A 332 -12.30 9.16 -10.73
C HIS A 332 -13.26 10.28 -10.31
N LYS A 333 -14.40 10.41 -11.00
CA LYS A 333 -15.43 11.42 -10.69
C LYS A 333 -15.97 11.29 -9.27
N HIS A 334 -16.13 10.06 -8.77
CA HIS A 334 -16.57 9.82 -7.41
C HIS A 334 -15.51 10.29 -6.39
N GLY A 335 -14.22 9.99 -6.62
CA GLY A 335 -13.13 10.43 -5.75
C GLY A 335 -12.93 11.95 -5.75
N GLU A 336 -13.11 12.63 -6.90
CA GLU A 336 -13.16 14.09 -6.99
C GLU A 336 -14.31 14.68 -6.16
N GLY A 337 -15.50 14.05 -6.23
CA GLY A 337 -16.65 14.45 -5.42
C GLY A 337 -16.40 14.36 -3.91
N LEU A 338 -15.48 13.48 -3.49
CA LEU A 338 -15.03 13.33 -2.11
C LEU A 338 -13.80 14.21 -1.76
N GLY A 339 -13.22 14.92 -2.73
CA GLY A 339 -12.09 15.83 -2.55
C GLY A 339 -10.71 15.15 -2.48
N TYR A 340 -10.59 13.88 -2.90
CA TYR A 340 -9.30 13.15 -2.89
C TYR A 340 -8.30 13.72 -3.90
N ASP A 341 -8.78 14.32 -4.99
CA ASP A 341 -7.99 14.97 -6.05
C ASP A 341 -7.04 16.06 -5.53
N LYS A 342 -7.42 16.73 -4.43
CA LYS A 342 -6.67 17.87 -3.87
C LYS A 342 -5.67 17.48 -2.80
N VAL A 343 -5.87 16.33 -2.15
CA VAL A 343 -5.21 15.99 -0.89
C VAL A 343 -4.38 14.71 -1.00
N ASN A 344 -4.82 13.72 -1.80
CA ASN A 344 -4.27 12.37 -1.75
C ASN A 344 -3.46 12.03 -3.01
N VAL A 345 -2.14 12.05 -2.87
CA VAL A 345 -1.20 11.70 -3.95
C VAL A 345 -1.31 10.23 -4.36
N ASN A 346 -1.64 9.31 -3.44
CA ASN A 346 -1.79 7.88 -3.77
C ASN A 346 -2.99 7.63 -4.69
N PHE A 347 -4.10 8.33 -4.46
CA PHE A 347 -5.27 8.29 -5.34
C PHE A 347 -4.92 8.82 -6.74
N MET A 348 -4.21 9.96 -6.80
CA MET A 348 -3.77 10.54 -8.08
C MET A 348 -2.80 9.61 -8.84
N ASN A 349 -1.83 9.01 -8.15
CA ASN A 349 -0.92 8.04 -8.74
C ASN A 349 -1.67 6.81 -9.29
N ALA A 350 -2.69 6.32 -8.56
CA ALA A 350 -3.54 5.22 -9.03
C ALA A 350 -4.38 5.59 -10.26
N LEU A 351 -4.84 6.85 -10.37
CA LEU A 351 -5.52 7.35 -11.56
C LEU A 351 -4.59 7.43 -12.77
N VAL A 352 -3.37 7.93 -12.60
CA VAL A 352 -2.36 7.96 -13.67
C VAL A 352 -2.07 6.53 -14.18
N ASP A 353 -1.85 5.57 -13.27
CA ASP A 353 -1.64 4.16 -13.62
C ASP A 353 -2.84 3.56 -14.36
N MET A 354 -4.05 3.83 -13.87
CA MET A 354 -5.29 3.35 -14.46
C MET A 354 -5.51 3.91 -15.87
N TYR A 355 -5.40 5.22 -16.06
CA TYR A 355 -5.57 5.82 -17.37
C TYR A 355 -4.49 5.37 -18.36
N ALA A 356 -3.23 5.30 -17.91
CA ALA A 356 -2.15 4.79 -18.74
C ALA A 356 -2.43 3.34 -19.16
N LYS A 357 -2.74 2.41 -18.25
CA LYS A 357 -2.98 1.00 -18.62
C LYS A 357 -4.25 0.78 -19.43
N CYS A 358 -5.25 1.64 -19.30
CA CYS A 358 -6.44 1.65 -20.15
C CYS A 358 -6.20 2.28 -21.54
N GLY A 359 -4.98 2.76 -21.85
CA GLY A 359 -4.63 3.34 -23.14
C GLY A 359 -4.99 4.81 -23.33
N ALA A 360 -5.45 5.50 -22.28
CA ALA A 360 -5.79 6.93 -22.30
C ALA A 360 -4.63 7.75 -21.73
N ILE A 361 -3.49 7.78 -22.43
CA ILE A 361 -2.24 8.37 -21.92
C ILE A 361 -2.34 9.89 -21.75
N GLU A 362 -3.13 10.56 -22.58
CA GLU A 362 -3.40 12.00 -22.50
C GLU A 362 -4.09 12.34 -21.18
N MET A 363 -5.12 11.56 -20.80
CA MET A 363 -5.81 11.72 -19.51
C MET A 363 -4.87 11.46 -18.33
N ALA A 364 -3.98 10.47 -18.46
CA ALA A 364 -2.98 10.20 -17.43
C ALA A 364 -2.04 11.40 -17.24
N MET A 365 -1.65 12.06 -18.33
CA MET A 365 -0.80 13.25 -18.30
C MET A 365 -1.53 14.47 -17.72
N GLU A 366 -2.82 14.65 -18.05
CA GLU A 366 -3.67 15.68 -17.44
C GLU A 366 -3.72 15.52 -15.93
N VAL A 367 -4.04 14.31 -15.43
CA VAL A 367 -4.07 14.01 -13.99
C VAL A 367 -2.69 14.27 -13.36
N PHE A 368 -1.60 13.80 -13.97
CA PHE A 368 -0.24 14.03 -13.48
C PHE A 368 0.10 15.52 -13.34
N ASN A 369 -0.35 16.36 -14.28
CA ASN A 369 -0.12 17.80 -14.26
C ASN A 369 -0.88 18.52 -13.13
N THR A 370 -1.98 17.94 -12.62
CA THR A 370 -2.69 18.50 -11.47
C THR A 370 -2.01 18.22 -10.12
N ILE A 371 -1.06 17.27 -10.06
CA ILE A 371 -0.37 16.89 -8.81
C ILE A 371 0.62 17.99 -8.40
N LYS A 372 0.27 18.75 -7.35
CA LYS A 372 1.10 19.87 -6.84
C LYS A 372 2.44 19.43 -6.28
N ARG A 373 2.47 18.30 -5.57
CA ARG A 373 3.69 17.74 -4.95
C ARG A 373 3.85 16.30 -5.38
N ARG A 374 4.58 16.12 -6.48
CA ARG A 374 4.88 14.82 -7.08
C ARG A 374 5.89 14.08 -6.22
N ASP A 375 5.61 12.82 -5.92
CA ASP A 375 6.57 11.92 -5.29
C ASP A 375 7.24 11.02 -6.33
N LEU A 376 8.17 10.16 -5.89
CA LEU A 376 8.87 9.22 -6.75
C LEU A 376 7.88 8.31 -7.51
N ILE A 377 6.76 7.94 -6.88
CA ILE A 377 5.74 7.08 -7.49
C ILE A 377 5.02 7.83 -8.61
N SER A 378 4.68 9.12 -8.43
CA SER A 378 4.09 9.95 -9.48
C SER A 378 4.95 9.97 -10.75
N TRP A 379 6.25 10.25 -10.60
CA TRP A 379 7.19 10.29 -11.73
C TRP A 379 7.34 8.93 -12.39
N ASN A 380 7.54 7.88 -11.60
CA ASN A 380 7.70 6.52 -12.12
C ASN A 380 6.47 6.06 -12.89
N THR A 381 5.26 6.36 -12.40
CA THR A 381 4.02 5.91 -13.03
C THR A 381 3.84 6.55 -14.41
N VAL A 382 4.03 7.87 -14.54
CA VAL A 382 3.87 8.58 -15.82
C VAL A 382 4.98 8.25 -16.82
N ILE A 383 6.24 8.13 -16.37
CA ILE A 383 7.38 7.79 -17.25
C ILE A 383 7.19 6.38 -17.83
N ASN A 384 6.81 5.41 -17.00
CA ASN A 384 6.52 4.05 -17.46
C ASN A 384 5.31 4.00 -18.39
N GLY A 385 4.24 4.74 -18.04
CA GLY A 385 3.06 4.86 -18.88
C GLY A 385 3.40 5.35 -20.28
N LEU A 386 4.06 6.50 -20.39
CA LEU A 386 4.49 7.09 -21.67
C LEU A 386 5.42 6.16 -22.46
N ALA A 387 6.40 5.55 -21.79
CA ALA A 387 7.31 4.61 -22.42
C ALA A 387 6.58 3.42 -23.04
N SER A 388 5.61 2.83 -22.31
CA SER A 388 4.84 1.68 -22.78
C SER A 388 3.93 1.97 -23.98
N HIS A 389 3.48 3.23 -24.11
CA HIS A 389 2.66 3.71 -25.24
C HIS A 389 3.48 4.29 -26.40
N GLY A 390 4.82 4.17 -26.34
CA GLY A 390 5.70 4.64 -27.42
C GLY A 390 6.00 6.15 -27.40
N HIS A 391 5.54 6.88 -26.38
CA HIS A 391 5.88 8.30 -26.15
C HIS A 391 7.25 8.44 -25.47
N GLY A 392 8.27 7.78 -26.00
CA GLY A 392 9.57 7.67 -25.36
C GLY A 392 10.30 9.02 -25.22
N THR A 393 10.11 9.95 -26.15
CA THR A 393 10.67 11.30 -26.07
C THR A 393 10.13 12.08 -24.88
N GLU A 394 8.82 12.08 -24.69
CA GLU A 394 8.13 12.71 -23.55
C GLU A 394 8.56 12.07 -22.22
N ALA A 395 8.67 10.73 -22.18
CA ALA A 395 9.17 10.00 -21.02
C ALA A 395 10.59 10.44 -20.62
N LEU A 396 11.50 10.60 -21.59
CA LEU A 396 12.87 11.08 -21.34
C LEU A 396 12.92 12.56 -20.93
N VAL A 397 12.00 13.40 -21.43
CA VAL A 397 11.85 14.79 -20.97
C VAL A 397 11.41 14.82 -19.50
N LEU A 398 10.40 14.05 -19.12
CA LEU A 398 9.94 13.95 -17.73
C LEU A 398 11.03 13.37 -16.81
N PHE A 399 11.83 12.42 -17.28
CA PHE A 399 12.99 11.93 -16.53
C PHE A 399 14.02 13.04 -16.25
N ARG A 400 14.25 13.94 -17.20
CA ARG A 400 15.13 15.11 -16.98
C ARG A 400 14.50 16.10 -16.00
N GLU A 401 13.20 16.35 -16.09
CA GLU A 401 12.46 17.22 -15.16
C GLU A 401 12.48 16.65 -13.73
N MET A 402 12.28 15.35 -13.56
CA MET A 402 12.40 14.66 -12.28
C MET A 402 13.76 14.94 -11.60
N ARG A 403 14.85 14.89 -12.39
CA ARG A 403 16.20 15.18 -11.91
C ARG A 403 16.39 16.65 -11.56
N THR A 404 15.86 17.59 -12.34
CA THR A 404 15.97 19.03 -12.04
C THR A 404 15.16 19.42 -10.80
N CYS A 405 14.07 18.71 -10.51
CA CYS A 405 13.32 18.82 -9.26
C CYS A 405 14.03 18.19 -8.04
N GLY A 406 15.23 17.61 -8.21
CA GLY A 406 15.99 16.99 -7.13
C GLY A 406 15.45 15.64 -6.65
N VAL A 407 14.52 15.03 -7.40
CA VAL A 407 14.01 13.69 -7.07
C VAL A 407 15.00 12.66 -7.60
N ARG A 408 15.57 11.84 -6.71
CA ARG A 408 16.56 10.82 -7.08
C ARG A 408 15.86 9.66 -7.80
N PRO A 409 16.26 9.32 -9.04
CA PRO A 409 15.80 8.12 -9.73
C PRO A 409 16.05 6.85 -8.95
N ASP A 410 15.13 5.90 -9.07
CA ASP A 410 15.27 4.55 -8.52
C ASP A 410 15.27 3.49 -9.62
N LYS A 411 15.32 2.22 -9.20
CA LYS A 411 15.25 1.06 -10.10
C LYS A 411 14.01 1.09 -11.00
N ILE A 412 12.85 1.52 -10.49
CA ILE A 412 11.62 1.54 -11.28
C ILE A 412 11.67 2.68 -12.32
N THR A 413 12.31 3.82 -11.99
CA THR A 413 12.54 4.90 -12.95
C THR A 413 13.33 4.41 -14.16
N PHE A 414 14.41 3.67 -13.91
CA PHE A 414 15.30 3.21 -14.99
C PHE A 414 14.67 2.13 -15.87
N VAL A 415 13.78 1.29 -15.35
CA VAL A 415 12.95 0.43 -16.21
C VAL A 415 12.17 1.27 -17.23
N GLY A 416 11.53 2.36 -16.80
CA GLY A 416 10.79 3.26 -17.69
C GLY A 416 11.66 3.97 -18.71
N VAL A 417 12.82 4.48 -18.30
CA VAL A 417 13.80 5.13 -19.18
C VAL A 417 14.34 4.17 -20.24
N LEU A 418 14.74 2.96 -19.84
CA LEU A 418 15.26 1.96 -20.77
C LEU A 418 14.16 1.44 -21.70
N CYS A 419 12.92 1.32 -21.20
CA CYS A 419 11.75 1.02 -22.02
C CYS A 419 11.49 2.12 -23.07
N ALA A 420 11.61 3.39 -22.71
CA ALA A 420 11.52 4.50 -23.65
C ALA A 420 12.60 4.43 -24.73
N CYS A 421 13.86 4.15 -24.35
CA CYS A 421 14.95 3.93 -25.31
C CYS A 421 14.65 2.75 -26.24
N ARG A 422 14.15 1.63 -25.70
CA ARG A 422 13.73 0.43 -26.45
C ARG A 422 12.67 0.76 -27.50
N HIS A 423 11.60 1.47 -27.13
CA HIS A 423 10.51 1.82 -28.06
C HIS A 423 10.96 2.81 -29.14
N MET A 424 11.91 3.70 -28.82
CA MET A 424 12.45 4.69 -29.76
C MET A 424 13.67 4.18 -30.57
N GLY A 425 14.19 2.99 -30.27
CA GLY A 425 15.41 2.46 -30.90
C GLY A 425 16.69 3.21 -30.55
N LEU A 426 16.73 3.92 -29.42
CA LEU A 426 17.88 4.73 -28.99
C LEU A 426 18.94 3.85 -28.29
N VAL A 427 19.69 3.09 -29.08
CA VAL A 427 20.68 2.11 -28.57
C VAL A 427 21.76 2.77 -27.71
N GLU A 428 22.37 3.85 -28.22
CA GLU A 428 23.45 4.55 -27.52
C GLU A 428 22.99 5.18 -26.20
N ASP A 429 21.83 5.86 -26.22
CA ASP A 429 21.24 6.43 -25.00
C ASP A 429 20.86 5.34 -24.00
N GLY A 430 20.31 4.22 -24.47
CA GLY A 430 19.98 3.07 -23.62
C GLY A 430 21.21 2.50 -22.91
N LEU A 431 22.32 2.32 -23.63
CA LEU A 431 23.60 1.89 -23.06
C LEU A 431 24.16 2.92 -22.07
N ALA A 432 24.10 4.22 -22.40
CA ALA A 432 24.54 5.29 -21.52
C ALA A 432 23.72 5.34 -20.22
N TYR A 433 22.38 5.24 -20.31
CA TYR A 433 21.52 5.22 -19.14
C TYR A 433 21.72 3.96 -18.29
N TYR A 434 21.87 2.80 -18.91
CA TYR A 434 22.17 1.56 -18.20
C TYR A 434 23.47 1.65 -17.39
N ASN A 435 24.52 2.21 -17.98
CA ASN A 435 25.78 2.44 -17.26
C ASN A 435 25.62 3.47 -16.13
N SER A 436 24.85 4.54 -16.37
CA SER A 436 24.61 5.59 -15.37
C SER A 436 23.92 5.06 -14.10
N MET A 437 23.11 3.99 -14.21
CA MET A 437 22.48 3.35 -13.05
C MET A 437 23.51 2.98 -11.99
N PHE A 438 24.62 2.36 -12.40
CA PHE A 438 25.67 1.92 -11.49
C PHE A 438 26.59 3.07 -11.10
N THR A 439 27.06 3.87 -12.07
CA THR A 439 28.08 4.90 -11.84
C THR A 439 27.56 6.10 -11.06
N ASP A 440 26.35 6.56 -11.37
CA ASP A 440 25.85 7.85 -10.88
C ASP A 440 24.86 7.65 -9.73
N TYR A 441 24.11 6.54 -9.73
CA TYR A 441 23.03 6.28 -8.77
C TYR A 441 23.27 5.10 -7.83
N SER A 442 24.32 4.31 -8.06
CA SER A 442 24.63 3.09 -7.29
C SER A 442 23.48 2.08 -7.25
N ILE A 443 22.75 1.97 -8.37
CA ILE A 443 21.65 1.02 -8.56
C ILE A 443 22.19 -0.23 -9.25
N THR A 444 22.00 -1.38 -8.61
CA THR A 444 22.33 -2.68 -9.20
C THR A 444 21.27 -3.06 -10.25
N PRO A 445 21.67 -3.39 -11.50
CA PRO A 445 20.74 -3.85 -12.52
C PRO A 445 19.97 -5.10 -12.09
N GLN A 446 18.66 -5.06 -12.28
CA GLN A 446 17.75 -6.21 -12.09
C GLN A 446 17.32 -6.79 -13.43
N ILE A 447 16.66 -7.95 -13.40
CA ILE A 447 16.25 -8.71 -14.59
C ILE A 447 15.42 -7.86 -15.57
N GLU A 448 14.59 -6.95 -15.06
CA GLU A 448 13.75 -6.06 -15.85
C GLU A 448 14.57 -5.07 -16.69
N HIS A 449 15.66 -4.53 -16.13
CA HIS A 449 16.56 -3.61 -16.83
C HIS A 449 17.35 -4.34 -17.91
N CYS A 450 17.87 -5.53 -17.58
CA CYS A 450 18.58 -6.38 -18.54
C CYS A 450 17.65 -6.82 -19.67
N GLY A 451 16.39 -7.15 -19.35
CA GLY A 451 15.34 -7.42 -20.32
C GLY A 451 15.12 -6.27 -21.29
N CYS A 452 14.98 -5.02 -20.81
CA CYS A 452 14.86 -3.85 -21.66
C CYS A 452 16.07 -3.67 -22.60
N MET A 453 17.30 -3.92 -22.11
CA MET A 453 18.51 -3.80 -22.90
C MET A 453 18.63 -4.88 -23.98
N VAL A 454 18.38 -6.14 -23.63
CA VAL A 454 18.39 -7.24 -24.60
C VAL A 454 17.35 -6.99 -25.69
N ASP A 455 16.17 -6.50 -25.31
CA ASP A 455 15.11 -6.18 -26.26
C ASP A 455 15.48 -5.02 -27.18
N LEU A 456 16.05 -3.95 -26.64
CA LEU A 456 16.56 -2.81 -27.41
C LEU A 456 17.60 -3.25 -28.45
N LEU A 457 18.60 -4.04 -28.04
CA LEU A 457 19.61 -4.59 -28.95
C LEU A 457 19.01 -5.54 -29.98
N SER A 458 18.05 -6.37 -29.55
CA SER A 458 17.36 -7.34 -30.40
C SER A 458 16.55 -6.65 -31.49
N ARG A 459 15.78 -5.60 -31.15
CA ARG A 459 15.02 -4.76 -32.11
C ARG A 459 15.89 -3.90 -33.02
N ALA A 460 17.13 -3.63 -32.61
CA ALA A 460 18.11 -2.96 -33.47
C ALA A 460 18.82 -3.95 -34.43
N GLY A 461 18.53 -5.25 -34.35
CA GLY A 461 19.19 -6.28 -35.15
C GLY A 461 20.59 -6.65 -34.66
N LEU A 462 21.02 -6.13 -33.51
CA LEU A 462 22.35 -6.36 -32.91
C LEU A 462 22.37 -7.66 -32.10
N LEU A 463 21.92 -8.76 -32.68
CA LEU A 463 21.69 -10.03 -31.97
C LEU A 463 22.96 -10.62 -31.33
N THR A 464 24.11 -10.48 -31.98
CA THR A 464 25.40 -10.93 -31.39
C THR A 464 25.74 -10.13 -30.12
N GLN A 465 25.54 -8.80 -30.14
CA GLN A 465 25.75 -7.97 -28.97
C GLN A 465 24.74 -8.28 -27.86
N ALA A 466 23.50 -8.62 -28.22
CA ALA A 466 22.49 -9.05 -27.26
C ALA A 466 22.90 -10.35 -26.54
N VAL A 467 23.44 -11.34 -27.27
CA VAL A 467 23.99 -12.58 -26.67
C VAL A 467 25.19 -12.27 -25.77
N GLU A 468 26.11 -11.42 -26.22
CA GLU A 468 27.24 -10.99 -25.39
C GLU A 468 26.81 -10.27 -24.13
N PHE A 469 25.77 -9.45 -24.21
CA PHE A 469 25.20 -8.75 -23.05
C PHE A 469 24.61 -9.75 -22.05
N ILE A 470 23.83 -10.73 -22.51
CA ILE A 470 23.27 -11.80 -21.65
C ILE A 470 24.39 -12.52 -20.91
N ASN A 471 25.49 -12.85 -21.58
CA ASN A 471 26.62 -13.55 -20.96
C ASN A 471 27.36 -12.72 -19.90
N LYS A 472 27.25 -11.39 -19.95
CA LYS A 472 27.94 -10.45 -19.04
C LYS A 472 27.03 -9.91 -17.94
N MET A 473 25.73 -10.15 -18.01
CA MET A 473 24.78 -9.51 -17.11
C MET A 473 24.86 -10.09 -15.68
N PRO A 474 24.55 -9.30 -14.64
CA PRO A 474 24.77 -9.70 -13.25
C PRO A 474 23.74 -10.70 -12.68
N VAL A 475 22.69 -11.01 -13.45
CA VAL A 475 21.57 -11.87 -13.06
C VAL A 475 21.42 -12.99 -14.10
N GLU A 476 20.91 -14.16 -13.72
CA GLU A 476 20.61 -15.21 -14.70
C GLU A 476 19.42 -14.82 -15.59
N ALA A 477 19.47 -15.16 -16.88
CA ALA A 477 18.44 -14.80 -17.83
C ALA A 477 17.18 -15.64 -17.66
N ASP A 478 16.03 -14.97 -17.61
CA ASP A 478 14.73 -15.60 -17.49
C ASP A 478 14.17 -16.00 -18.87
N ALA A 479 13.02 -16.69 -18.85
CA ALA A 479 12.37 -17.13 -20.07
C ALA A 479 11.96 -15.96 -20.99
N VAL A 480 11.66 -14.78 -20.42
CA VAL A 480 11.22 -13.62 -21.19
C VAL A 480 12.37 -13.07 -22.05
N ILE A 481 13.58 -12.98 -21.49
CA ILE A 481 14.79 -12.54 -22.21
C ILE A 481 15.10 -13.47 -23.39
N TRP A 482 15.11 -14.78 -23.15
CA TRP A 482 15.39 -15.75 -24.22
C TRP A 482 14.27 -15.80 -25.27
N ALA A 483 13.00 -15.68 -24.87
CA ALA A 483 11.87 -15.58 -25.81
C ALA A 483 11.96 -14.32 -26.68
N THR A 484 12.40 -13.20 -26.13
CA THR A 484 12.65 -11.95 -26.86
C THR A 484 13.72 -12.16 -27.94
N LEU A 485 14.81 -12.83 -27.58
CA LEU A 485 15.90 -13.13 -28.52
C LEU A 485 15.48 -14.13 -29.61
N LEU A 486 14.68 -15.15 -29.26
CA LEU A 486 14.10 -16.10 -30.21
C LEU A 486 13.16 -15.40 -31.20
N GLY A 487 12.32 -14.48 -30.71
CA GLY A 487 11.44 -13.66 -31.52
C GLY A 487 12.21 -12.78 -32.50
N ALA A 488 13.25 -12.10 -32.04
CA ALA A 488 14.09 -11.28 -32.92
C ALA A 488 14.90 -12.14 -33.92
N SER A 489 15.35 -13.33 -33.51
CA SER A 489 16.01 -14.29 -34.42
C SER A 489 15.12 -14.69 -35.58
N LYS A 490 13.79 -14.78 -35.37
CA LYS A 490 12.82 -14.96 -36.46
C LYS A 490 12.78 -13.77 -37.41
N VAL A 491 12.70 -12.56 -36.88
CA VAL A 491 12.62 -11.33 -37.67
C VAL A 491 13.88 -11.15 -38.54
N TYR A 492 15.06 -11.33 -37.97
CA TYR A 492 16.35 -11.17 -38.65
C TYR A 492 16.89 -12.44 -39.32
N LYS A 493 16.12 -13.54 -39.28
CA LYS A 493 16.46 -14.85 -39.87
C LYS A 493 17.84 -15.39 -39.43
N LYS A 494 18.20 -15.19 -38.16
CA LYS A 494 19.46 -15.67 -37.56
C LYS A 494 19.22 -16.98 -36.82
N VAL A 495 19.41 -18.10 -37.51
CA VAL A 495 19.08 -19.44 -36.98
C VAL A 495 19.92 -19.82 -35.76
N GLU A 496 21.23 -19.54 -35.79
CA GLU A 496 22.16 -19.92 -34.71
C GLU A 496 21.74 -19.33 -33.35
N VAL A 497 21.32 -18.06 -33.35
CA VAL A 497 20.83 -17.37 -32.15
C VAL A 497 19.47 -17.93 -31.71
N GLY A 498 18.61 -18.30 -32.67
CA GLY A 498 17.32 -18.95 -32.39
C GLY A 498 17.46 -20.35 -31.78
N GLU A 499 18.41 -21.15 -32.26
CA GLU A 499 18.71 -22.48 -31.70
C GLU A 499 19.26 -22.37 -30.27
N LEU A 500 20.16 -21.41 -30.02
CA LEU A 500 20.67 -21.10 -28.67
C LEU A 500 19.52 -20.70 -27.72
N ALA A 501 18.69 -19.74 -28.14
CA ALA A 501 17.59 -19.26 -27.31
C ALA A 501 16.57 -20.36 -27.00
N LEU A 502 16.24 -21.22 -27.97
CA LEU A 502 15.37 -22.37 -27.72
C LEU A 502 16.00 -23.36 -26.74
N GLY A 503 17.29 -23.63 -26.86
CA GLY A 503 18.01 -24.54 -25.96
C GLY A 503 17.89 -24.13 -24.49
N GLU A 504 18.02 -22.84 -24.19
CA GLU A 504 17.84 -22.31 -22.84
C GLU A 504 16.36 -22.26 -22.42
N LEU A 505 15.44 -21.90 -23.34
CA LEU A 505 14.00 -21.89 -23.06
C LEU A 505 13.45 -23.27 -22.71
N VAL A 506 13.97 -24.35 -23.31
CA VAL A 506 13.54 -25.71 -22.97
C VAL A 506 13.96 -26.10 -21.55
N LYS A 507 15.08 -25.58 -21.04
CA LYS A 507 15.50 -25.80 -19.65
C LYS A 507 14.62 -25.03 -18.67
N LEU A 508 14.28 -23.78 -19.00
CA LEU A 508 13.50 -22.89 -18.13
C LEU A 508 12.00 -23.21 -18.16
N GLU A 509 11.44 -23.47 -19.34
CA GLU A 509 10.03 -23.74 -19.58
C GLU A 509 9.81 -25.02 -20.44
N PRO A 510 10.06 -26.22 -19.88
CA PRO A 510 9.90 -27.48 -20.62
C PRO A 510 8.47 -27.73 -21.13
N ARG A 511 7.49 -27.03 -20.57
CA ARG A 511 6.04 -27.23 -20.79
C ARG A 511 5.40 -26.18 -21.69
N ASN A 512 6.18 -25.32 -22.34
CA ASN A 512 5.65 -24.25 -23.20
C ASN A 512 5.81 -24.59 -24.70
N PRO A 513 4.74 -25.07 -25.39
CA PRO A 513 4.82 -25.42 -26.81
C PRO A 513 5.11 -24.23 -27.73
N ALA A 514 4.87 -22.99 -27.27
CA ALA A 514 5.03 -21.80 -28.09
C ALA A 514 6.48 -21.58 -28.54
N ASN A 515 7.44 -21.98 -27.71
CA ASN A 515 8.88 -21.85 -27.97
C ASN A 515 9.29 -22.69 -29.19
N PHE A 516 8.79 -23.92 -29.29
CA PHE A 516 9.02 -24.80 -30.45
C PHE A 516 8.35 -24.27 -31.71
N VAL A 517 7.10 -23.80 -31.61
CA VAL A 517 6.39 -23.23 -32.78
C VAL A 517 7.18 -22.06 -33.39
N MET A 518 7.82 -21.24 -32.56
CA MET A 518 8.59 -20.10 -33.04
C MET A 518 9.79 -20.52 -33.89
N LEU A 519 10.64 -21.45 -33.43
CA LEU A 519 11.79 -21.93 -34.21
C LEU A 519 11.36 -22.78 -35.43
N SER A 520 10.28 -23.57 -35.32
CA SER A 520 9.74 -24.31 -36.46
C SER A 520 9.33 -23.38 -37.61
N ASN A 521 8.82 -22.19 -37.29
CA ASN A 521 8.49 -21.18 -38.30
C ASN A 521 9.76 -20.61 -38.94
N ILE A 522 10.82 -20.35 -38.16
CA ILE A 522 12.13 -19.89 -38.68
C ILE A 522 12.69 -20.89 -39.69
N TYR A 523 12.68 -22.18 -39.36
CA TYR A 523 13.13 -23.22 -40.29
C TYR A 523 12.26 -23.29 -41.55
N GLY A 524 10.94 -23.16 -41.41
CA GLY A 524 10.02 -23.09 -42.55
C GLY A 524 10.31 -21.90 -43.47
N ASP A 525 10.52 -20.71 -42.91
CA ASP A 525 10.84 -19.47 -43.65
C ASP A 525 12.19 -19.55 -44.39
N LEU A 526 13.07 -20.46 -43.99
CA LEU A 526 14.37 -20.73 -44.59
C LEU A 526 14.40 -21.99 -45.47
N GLY A 527 13.26 -22.67 -45.67
CA GLY A 527 13.16 -23.87 -46.49
C GLY A 527 13.75 -25.15 -45.86
N ARG A 528 14.09 -25.12 -44.56
CA ARG A 528 14.61 -26.28 -43.80
C ARG A 528 13.46 -27.13 -43.25
N PHE A 529 12.66 -27.72 -44.14
CA PHE A 529 11.42 -28.41 -43.76
C PHE A 529 11.64 -29.67 -42.90
N ASP A 530 12.77 -30.37 -43.05
CA ASP A 530 13.10 -31.55 -42.26
C ASP A 530 13.32 -31.20 -40.77
N ASP A 531 14.03 -30.11 -40.50
CA ASP A 531 14.26 -29.63 -39.13
C ASP A 531 12.96 -29.13 -38.49
N ALA A 532 12.12 -28.44 -39.26
CA ALA A 532 10.77 -28.05 -38.82
C ALA A 532 9.90 -29.27 -38.48
N ALA A 533 9.98 -30.36 -39.26
CA ALA A 533 9.24 -31.59 -38.99
C ALA A 533 9.73 -32.26 -37.70
N ARG A 534 11.05 -32.35 -37.48
CA ARG A 534 11.63 -32.87 -36.22
C ARG A 534 11.16 -32.08 -35.00
N LEU A 535 11.11 -30.76 -35.12
CA LEU A 535 10.68 -29.89 -34.02
C LEU A 535 9.18 -30.06 -33.69
N LYS A 536 8.34 -30.30 -34.71
CA LYS A 536 6.91 -30.62 -34.51
C LYS A 536 6.70 -31.97 -33.82
N VAL A 537 7.57 -32.95 -34.06
CA VAL A 537 7.56 -34.23 -33.34
C VAL A 537 7.95 -34.01 -31.88
N ALA A 538 9.07 -33.32 -31.62
CA ALA A 538 9.49 -32.97 -30.26
C ALA A 538 8.41 -32.22 -29.49
N MET A 539 7.68 -31.30 -30.14
CA MET A 539 6.53 -30.60 -29.55
C MET A 539 5.40 -31.56 -29.17
N ARG A 540 5.06 -32.55 -30.02
CA ARG A 540 4.03 -33.55 -29.69
C ARG A 540 4.42 -34.43 -28.51
N ASP A 541 5.70 -34.77 -28.40
CA ASP A 541 6.22 -35.61 -27.31
C ASP A 541 6.13 -34.92 -25.94
N THR A 542 5.99 -33.59 -25.89
CA THR A 542 5.73 -32.85 -24.63
C THR A 542 4.31 -33.07 -24.07
N GLY A 543 3.35 -33.51 -24.90
CA GLY A 543 1.96 -33.73 -24.50
C GLY A 543 1.09 -32.46 -24.32
N TYR A 544 1.67 -31.26 -24.44
CA TYR A 544 0.96 -29.99 -24.25
C TYR A 544 0.42 -29.43 -25.57
N LYS A 545 -0.84 -28.96 -25.55
CA LYS A 545 -1.49 -28.31 -26.70
C LYS A 545 -1.42 -26.79 -26.58
N LYS A 546 -1.37 -26.12 -27.73
CA LYS A 546 -1.44 -24.65 -27.81
C LYS A 546 -2.77 -24.16 -27.24
N GLU A 547 -2.71 -23.26 -26.26
CA GLU A 547 -3.90 -22.58 -25.74
C GLU A 547 -4.47 -21.61 -26.78
N ALA A 548 -5.80 -21.51 -26.83
CA ALA A 548 -6.50 -20.58 -27.71
C ALA A 548 -6.35 -19.15 -27.19
N GLY A 549 -6.16 -18.18 -28.10
CA GLY A 549 -6.11 -16.77 -27.71
C GLY A 549 -7.46 -16.29 -27.20
N VAL A 550 -7.47 -15.37 -26.24
CA VAL A 550 -8.69 -14.81 -25.64
C VAL A 550 -8.71 -13.30 -25.81
N SER A 551 -9.86 -12.74 -26.17
CA SER A 551 -10.14 -11.30 -26.13
C SER A 551 -11.32 -10.99 -25.21
N TRP A 552 -11.42 -9.73 -24.78
CA TRP A 552 -12.38 -9.30 -23.77
C TRP A 552 -13.06 -8.00 -24.24
N ILE A 553 -14.36 -7.85 -23.97
CA ILE A 553 -15.12 -6.63 -24.32
C ILE A 553 -15.93 -6.18 -23.10
N GLU A 554 -15.90 -4.88 -22.81
CA GLU A 554 -16.73 -4.24 -21.78
C GLU A 554 -18.14 -3.96 -22.33
N THR A 555 -19.17 -4.34 -21.58
CA THR A 555 -20.59 -4.07 -21.86
C THR A 555 -21.23 -3.46 -20.61
N ASP A 556 -22.43 -2.88 -20.73
CA ASP A 556 -23.14 -2.27 -19.59
C ASP A 556 -23.38 -3.24 -18.41
N ASP A 557 -23.44 -4.54 -18.71
CA ASP A 557 -23.63 -5.64 -17.74
C ASP A 557 -22.31 -6.25 -17.23
N GLY A 558 -21.15 -5.78 -17.69
CA GLY A 558 -19.82 -6.25 -17.27
C GLY A 558 -18.91 -6.71 -18.41
N LEU A 559 -17.86 -7.47 -18.06
CA LEU A 559 -16.76 -7.84 -18.96
C LEU A 559 -16.98 -9.24 -19.58
N VAL A 560 -17.00 -9.33 -20.91
CA VAL A 560 -17.33 -10.55 -21.68
C VAL A 560 -16.08 -11.13 -22.35
N LYS A 561 -15.86 -12.45 -22.28
CA LYS A 561 -14.71 -13.16 -22.87
C LYS A 561 -15.04 -13.81 -24.22
N PHE A 562 -14.08 -13.80 -25.16
CA PHE A 562 -14.16 -14.45 -26.46
C PHE A 562 -12.92 -15.31 -26.71
N TYR A 563 -13.11 -16.58 -27.10
CA TYR A 563 -12.03 -17.52 -27.38
C TYR A 563 -11.79 -17.68 -28.88
N SER A 564 -10.52 -17.68 -29.32
CA SER A 564 -10.14 -17.88 -30.72
C SER A 564 -10.49 -19.26 -31.26
N SER A 565 -10.74 -20.23 -30.37
CA SER A 565 -11.21 -21.59 -30.69
C SER A 565 -12.71 -21.68 -30.97
N GLY A 566 -13.45 -20.57 -30.90
CA GLY A 566 -14.86 -20.51 -31.32
C GLY A 566 -15.86 -21.05 -30.30
N GLU A 567 -15.53 -21.08 -29.00
CA GLU A 567 -16.56 -21.33 -27.97
C GLU A 567 -17.61 -20.21 -28.03
N LYS A 568 -18.81 -20.58 -28.45
CA LYS A 568 -19.93 -19.66 -28.70
C LYS A 568 -20.35 -18.98 -27.41
N HIS A 569 -20.33 -17.65 -27.40
CA HIS A 569 -20.91 -16.83 -26.35
C HIS A 569 -22.41 -17.14 -26.21
N ARG A 570 -22.95 -17.01 -24.99
CA ARG A 570 -24.35 -17.35 -24.66
C ARG A 570 -25.38 -16.57 -25.50
N ARG A 571 -24.99 -15.38 -25.99
CA ARG A 571 -25.77 -14.52 -26.89
C ARG A 571 -25.21 -14.46 -28.32
N THR A 572 -24.31 -15.37 -28.73
CA THR A 572 -23.71 -15.34 -30.09
C THR A 572 -24.79 -15.39 -31.17
N GLU A 573 -25.84 -16.19 -30.98
CA GLU A 573 -26.92 -16.31 -31.96
C GLU A 573 -27.77 -15.02 -32.05
N GLU A 574 -28.02 -14.38 -30.90
CA GLU A 574 -28.73 -13.10 -30.81
C GLU A 574 -27.90 -11.97 -31.45
N LEU A 575 -26.61 -11.89 -31.14
CA LEU A 575 -25.69 -10.92 -31.74
C LEU A 575 -25.52 -11.15 -33.24
N GLN A 576 -25.38 -12.39 -33.72
CA GLN A 576 -25.32 -12.70 -35.15
C GLN A 576 -26.64 -12.43 -35.88
N ARG A 577 -27.78 -12.54 -35.18
CA ARG A 577 -29.09 -12.12 -35.73
C ARG A 577 -29.14 -10.60 -35.88
N ILE A 578 -28.79 -9.86 -34.82
CA ILE A 578 -28.74 -8.39 -34.86
C ILE A 578 -27.74 -7.89 -35.91
N LEU A 579 -26.56 -8.50 -36.01
CA LEU A 579 -25.57 -8.18 -37.05
C LEU A 579 -26.10 -8.45 -38.47
N ARG A 580 -26.89 -9.51 -38.67
CA ARG A 580 -27.55 -9.78 -39.96
C ARG A 580 -28.65 -8.76 -40.26
N GLU A 581 -29.46 -8.40 -39.27
CA GLU A 581 -30.49 -7.36 -39.41
C GLU A 581 -29.88 -5.99 -39.72
N LEU A 582 -28.81 -5.61 -39.04
CA LEU A 582 -28.06 -4.37 -39.31
C LEU A 582 -27.37 -4.38 -40.68
N ARG A 583 -26.83 -5.53 -41.11
CA ARG A 583 -26.21 -5.66 -42.43
C ARG A 583 -27.26 -5.60 -43.54
N ASN A 584 -28.44 -6.16 -43.34
CA ASN A 584 -29.56 -6.01 -44.26
C ASN A 584 -30.07 -4.56 -44.30
N PHE A 585 -30.07 -3.84 -43.18
CA PHE A 585 -30.38 -2.40 -43.13
C PHE A 585 -29.33 -1.54 -43.85
N SER A 586 -28.05 -1.88 -43.75
CA SER A 586 -26.96 -1.19 -44.47
C SER A 586 -27.07 -1.37 -45.99
N ILE A 587 -27.43 -2.57 -46.45
CA ILE A 587 -27.62 -2.83 -47.89
C ILE A 587 -28.82 -2.04 -48.44
N LEU A 588 -29.89 -1.90 -47.65
CA LEU A 588 -31.05 -1.07 -48.02
C LEU A 588 -30.75 0.43 -48.07
N LEU A 589 -29.76 0.91 -47.31
CA LEU A 589 -29.32 2.31 -47.35
C LEU A 589 -28.39 2.61 -48.54
N ASP A 590 -27.55 1.64 -48.93
CA ASP A 590 -26.72 1.75 -50.14
C ASP A 590 -27.59 1.70 -51.41
N ASP A 591 -28.65 0.87 -51.42
CA ASP A 591 -29.62 0.80 -52.53
C ASP A 591 -30.48 2.09 -52.65
N GLU A 592 -30.82 2.76 -51.53
CA GLU A 592 -31.52 4.06 -51.54
C GLU A 592 -30.60 5.23 -51.97
N GLU A 593 -29.29 5.18 -51.70
CA GLU A 593 -28.33 6.19 -52.17
C GLU A 593 -28.04 6.07 -53.69
N GLU A 594 -28.04 4.87 -54.27
CA GLU A 594 -27.93 4.68 -55.72
C GLU A 594 -29.20 5.14 -56.48
N GLU A 595 -30.41 4.88 -55.96
CA GLU A 595 -31.66 5.39 -56.56
C GLU A 595 -31.80 6.92 -56.48
N LEU A 596 -31.21 7.57 -55.47
CA LEU A 596 -31.20 9.04 -55.35
C LEU A 596 -30.17 9.72 -56.26
N GLN A 597 -29.14 9.02 -56.74
CA GLN A 597 -28.18 9.56 -57.71
C GLN A 597 -28.63 9.42 -59.17
N GLU A 598 -29.43 8.40 -59.54
CA GLU A 598 -29.97 8.26 -60.91
C GLU A 598 -31.08 9.27 -61.24
N HIS A 599 -31.67 9.95 -60.25
CA HIS A 599 -32.65 11.02 -60.47
C HIS A 599 -32.07 12.44 -60.53
N LEU A 600 -30.75 12.60 -60.55
CA LEU A 600 -30.06 13.90 -60.59
C LEU A 600 -29.05 14.08 -61.76
N ILE A 601 -29.15 13.24 -62.79
CA ILE A 601 -28.51 13.45 -64.12
C ILE A 601 -29.59 13.80 -65.12
#